data_AF-A0A2S5A4J7-F1
#
_entry.id   AF-A0A2S5A4J7-F1
#
_cell.length_a   1.000
_cell.length_b   1.000
_cell.length_c   1.000
_cell.angle_alpha   90.00
_cell.angle_beta   90.00
_cell.angle_gamma   90.00
#
_symmetry.space_group_name_H-M   'P 1'
#
loop_
_entity.id
_entity.type
_entity.pdbx_description
1 polymer ?
#
loop_
_entity_poly.entity_id
_entity_poly.type
_entity_poly.pdbx_seq_one_letter_code
_entity_poly.pdbx_strand_id
1 'polypeptide(L)'
;MCNCKKTVRQFIAIILTIGLFSCNHGKTEDTSTNSKSDNFDFLETLYHQCDTIIESADTLMIVNSKLDTTIIETGIFTFLQHDYPLTTPHNLIDLSKTAIQYDKLGQKEKAGKFYKNIVDFYLNERPKQLKGFSDMNRYLQYEVNSAILCSYAYEKLKDKENAIMILQPFLANVEAWNSKIHDRYIELCIGKFGIDKVRTELNSCGKTVQLKKQNAPEMEDWVVNVFGADIGVGNSFNSEVISSPRADSLIKEMDFYKLAQ
;
A
#
# COMPACT_ATOMS: atom_id res chain seq x y z
N MET A 1 -48.01 -12.10 67.33
CA MET A 1 -47.79 -11.05 68.36
C MET A 1 -46.36 -11.16 68.86
N CYS A 2 -45.68 -10.01 68.87
CA CYS A 2 -44.40 -9.63 69.46
C CYS A 2 -43.63 -10.64 70.34
N ASN A 3 -42.30 -10.73 70.13
CA ASN A 3 -41.43 -9.89 70.96
C ASN A 3 -40.04 -9.62 70.37
N CYS A 4 -39.66 -8.37 70.58
CA CYS A 4 -38.50 -7.63 70.13
C CYS A 4 -37.53 -7.47 71.32
N LYS A 5 -36.21 -7.53 71.08
CA LYS A 5 -35.11 -6.89 71.88
C LYS A 5 -33.78 -7.25 71.20
N LYS A 6 -33.12 -6.39 70.40
CA LYS A 6 -32.37 -5.15 70.71
C LYS A 6 -31.30 -5.29 71.80
N THR A 7 -30.06 -5.44 71.34
CA THR A 7 -28.79 -4.88 71.86
C THR A 7 -27.79 -5.03 70.70
N VAL A 8 -27.48 -4.06 69.85
CA VAL A 8 -26.84 -2.73 70.00
C VAL A 8 -25.54 -2.77 70.82
N ARG A 9 -24.41 -2.89 70.11
CA ARG A 9 -23.15 -2.12 70.22
C ARG A 9 -22.22 -2.59 69.07
N GLN A 10 -22.07 -1.82 67.99
CA GLN A 10 -20.96 -0.85 67.75
C GLN A 10 -19.59 -1.57 67.82
N PHE A 11 -18.84 -1.79 66.74
CA PHE A 11 -18.16 -0.84 65.82
C PHE A 11 -17.99 -1.50 64.42
N ILE A 12 -18.38 -0.87 63.28
CA ILE A 12 -17.53 -0.08 62.34
C ILE A 12 -16.24 -0.82 61.97
N ALA A 13 -16.00 -1.31 60.74
CA ALA A 13 -16.03 -0.64 59.42
C ALA A 13 -16.45 -1.64 58.32
N ILE A 14 -17.44 -1.36 57.46
CA ILE A 14 -17.36 -0.51 56.24
C ILE A 14 -16.40 -1.12 55.20
N ILE A 15 -16.88 -1.92 54.24
CA ILE A 15 -17.40 -1.57 52.89
C ILE A 15 -16.41 -2.24 51.88
N LEU A 16 -16.71 -2.93 50.77
CA LEU A 16 -17.78 -2.93 49.73
C LEU A 16 -17.73 -4.34 49.09
N THR A 17 -18.78 -5.18 49.02
CA THR A 17 -19.75 -5.29 47.89
C THR A 17 -19.08 -5.19 46.50
N ILE A 18 -19.14 -6.15 45.56
CA ILE A 18 -20.27 -6.92 45.02
C ILE A 18 -19.77 -8.13 44.21
N GLY A 19 -20.48 -9.26 44.36
CA GLY A 19 -20.88 -10.23 43.31
C GLY A 19 -19.81 -11.17 42.71
N LEU A 20 -19.79 -12.49 42.96
CA LEU A 20 -20.78 -13.50 42.49
C LEU A 20 -21.05 -13.31 40.98
N PHE A 21 -20.64 -14.22 40.09
CA PHE A 21 -21.16 -15.58 39.99
C PHE A 21 -20.11 -16.62 39.52
N SER A 22 -20.29 -17.80 40.08
CA SER A 22 -19.58 -19.05 39.80
C SER A 22 -20.27 -19.87 38.70
N CYS A 23 -19.57 -20.92 38.25
CA CYS A 23 -20.04 -22.19 37.68
C CYS A 23 -19.91 -22.40 36.16
N ASN A 24 -18.74 -22.91 35.78
CA ASN A 24 -18.51 -24.31 35.36
C ASN A 24 -19.66 -25.01 34.58
N HIS A 25 -19.41 -25.43 33.34
CA HIS A 25 -19.58 -26.82 32.84
C HIS A 25 -19.29 -26.95 31.33
N GLY A 26 -18.53 -27.99 30.97
CA GLY A 26 -18.89 -28.89 29.87
C GLY A 26 -18.46 -28.51 28.45
N LYS A 27 -17.42 -29.22 27.99
CA LYS A 27 -17.05 -29.54 26.60
C LYS A 27 -18.10 -29.20 25.52
N THR A 28 -17.69 -28.34 24.59
CA THR A 28 -17.95 -28.51 23.16
C THR A 28 -16.59 -28.61 22.48
N GLU A 29 -16.35 -29.74 21.82
CA GLU A 29 -15.32 -29.86 20.80
C GLU A 29 -15.70 -28.94 19.64
N ASP A 30 -15.32 -27.66 19.74
CA ASP A 30 -15.11 -26.87 18.55
C ASP A 30 -13.80 -27.35 17.95
N THR A 31 -13.95 -28.36 17.08
CA THR A 31 -13.00 -28.63 16.01
C THR A 31 -13.05 -27.43 15.07
N SER A 32 -12.53 -26.29 15.52
CA SER A 32 -12.04 -25.28 14.58
C SER A 32 -10.85 -25.94 13.91
N THR A 33 -11.11 -26.49 12.74
CA THR A 33 -10.08 -26.60 11.73
C THR A 33 -9.51 -25.21 11.57
N ASN A 34 -8.43 -24.92 12.31
CA ASN A 34 -7.46 -23.91 11.94
C ASN A 34 -7.05 -24.30 10.52
N SER A 35 -7.71 -23.72 9.52
CA SER A 35 -7.17 -23.64 8.18
C SER A 35 -5.97 -22.71 8.27
N LYS A 36 -4.88 -23.22 8.85
CA LYS A 36 -3.53 -22.73 8.64
C LYS A 36 -3.13 -23.15 7.23
N SER A 37 -3.72 -22.46 6.27
CA SER A 37 -3.24 -22.32 4.90
C SER A 37 -4.02 -21.09 4.39
N ASP A 38 -3.40 -20.06 3.85
CA ASP A 38 -2.71 -20.10 2.57
C ASP A 38 -1.94 -18.79 2.36
N ASN A 39 -0.68 -18.68 2.79
CA ASN A 39 0.25 -17.76 2.12
C ASN A 39 1.72 -17.94 2.54
N PHE A 40 2.22 -19.18 2.54
CA PHE A 40 3.65 -19.42 2.80
C PHE A 40 4.55 -18.67 1.81
N ASP A 41 4.20 -18.65 0.53
CA ASP A 41 4.95 -17.94 -0.52
C ASP A 41 4.96 -16.42 -0.30
N PHE A 42 3.83 -15.87 0.16
CA PHE A 42 3.73 -14.46 0.52
C PHE A 42 4.51 -14.15 1.79
N LEU A 43 4.41 -14.98 2.83
CA LEU A 43 5.22 -14.85 4.04
C LEU A 43 6.71 -14.93 3.74
N GLU A 44 7.13 -15.84 2.87
CA GLU A 44 8.51 -15.97 2.40
C GLU A 44 8.93 -14.70 1.64
N THR A 45 8.08 -14.18 0.76
CA THR A 45 8.30 -12.89 0.08
C THR A 45 8.46 -11.75 1.10
N LEU A 46 7.60 -11.68 2.12
CA LEU A 46 7.69 -10.71 3.20
C LEU A 46 8.97 -10.89 4.02
N TYR A 47 9.39 -12.12 4.32
CA TYR A 47 10.61 -12.41 5.11
C TYR A 47 11.89 -12.01 4.39
N HIS A 48 11.88 -12.07 3.05
CA HIS A 48 13.02 -11.61 2.24
C HIS A 48 13.07 -10.10 2.06
N GLN A 49 11.96 -9.40 2.31
CA GLN A 49 11.81 -7.97 2.04
C GLN A 49 11.64 -7.13 3.30
N CYS A 50 11.46 -7.74 4.48
CA CYS A 50 11.19 -7.06 5.73
C CYS A 50 12.05 -7.60 6.89
N ASP A 51 12.38 -6.76 7.86
CA ASP A 51 13.30 -7.15 8.94
C ASP A 51 12.64 -8.03 10.00
N THR A 52 11.33 -7.89 10.24
CA THR A 52 10.61 -8.72 11.21
C THR A 52 9.14 -8.83 10.84
N ILE A 53 8.61 -10.05 10.94
CA ILE A 53 7.17 -10.34 10.83
C ILE A 53 6.72 -10.87 12.18
N ILE A 54 5.65 -10.30 12.72
CA ILE A 54 5.01 -10.71 13.97
C ILE A 54 3.60 -11.18 13.63
N GLU A 55 3.38 -12.48 13.73
CA GLU A 55 2.08 -13.12 13.56
C GLU A 55 1.34 -13.16 14.91
N SER A 56 0.08 -12.75 14.89
CA SER A 56 -0.89 -12.94 15.97
C SER A 56 -2.14 -13.62 15.40
N ALA A 57 -2.99 -14.17 16.27
CA ALA A 57 -4.12 -15.03 15.85
C ALA A 57 -4.99 -14.44 14.72
N ASP A 58 -5.15 -13.12 14.69
CA ASP A 58 -5.99 -12.41 13.71
C ASP A 58 -5.24 -11.33 12.90
N THR A 59 -3.94 -11.14 13.14
CA THR A 59 -3.18 -10.03 12.55
C THR A 59 -1.76 -10.42 12.20
N LEU A 60 -1.26 -9.79 11.13
CA LEU A 60 0.13 -9.89 10.72
C LEU A 60 0.73 -8.48 10.76
N MET A 61 1.72 -8.29 11.61
CA MET A 61 2.43 -7.02 11.78
C MET A 61 3.83 -7.15 11.19
N ILE A 62 4.24 -6.19 10.37
CA ILE A 62 5.55 -6.18 9.72
C ILE A 62 6.35 -4.98 10.25
N VAL A 63 7.59 -5.22 10.67
CA VAL A 63 8.51 -4.21 11.24
C VAL A 63 9.78 -4.17 10.40
N ASN A 64 10.16 -2.97 9.97
CA ASN A 64 11.33 -2.70 9.14
C ASN A 64 12.29 -1.72 9.83
N SER A 65 13.57 -2.09 9.85
CA SER A 65 14.74 -1.38 10.37
C SER A 65 15.70 -0.89 9.27
N LYS A 66 15.66 -1.47 8.06
CA LYS A 66 16.41 -1.02 6.88
C LYS A 66 15.63 0.04 6.11
N LEU A 67 16.35 1.03 5.65
CA LEU A 67 15.87 2.27 5.02
C LEU A 67 16.10 2.24 3.49
N ASP A 68 16.02 1.06 2.87
CA ASP A 68 16.20 0.90 1.44
C ASP A 68 14.85 0.73 0.74
N THR A 69 14.70 1.47 -0.35
CA THR A 69 13.52 1.71 -1.17
C THR A 69 12.79 0.47 -1.70
N THR A 70 13.40 -0.70 -1.59
CA THR A 70 12.74 -2.01 -1.76
C THR A 70 11.59 -2.26 -0.76
N ILE A 71 11.63 -1.62 0.41
CA ILE A 71 10.59 -1.68 1.46
C ILE A 71 9.30 -0.90 1.10
N ILE A 72 9.33 -0.11 0.03
CA ILE A 72 8.19 0.67 -0.49
C ILE A 72 7.26 -0.23 -1.33
N GLU A 73 7.76 -1.32 -1.91
CA GLU A 73 6.99 -2.19 -2.80
C GLU A 73 6.17 -3.25 -2.06
N THR A 74 6.71 -3.82 -1.00
CA THR A 74 5.99 -4.85 -0.25
C THR A 74 4.89 -4.22 0.56
N GLY A 75 5.17 -3.06 1.16
CA GLY A 75 4.33 -2.46 2.19
C GLY A 75 2.96 -2.00 1.76
N ILE A 76 2.88 -1.19 0.71
CA ILE A 76 1.62 -0.60 0.27
C ILE A 76 0.75 -1.57 -0.53
N PHE A 77 1.37 -2.51 -1.22
CA PHE A 77 0.65 -3.58 -1.91
C PHE A 77 0.21 -4.69 -0.93
N THR A 78 0.93 -4.88 0.17
CA THR A 78 0.52 -5.71 1.33
C THR A 78 -0.52 -5.01 2.22
N PHE A 79 -0.49 -3.68 2.33
CA PHE A 79 -1.39 -2.89 3.20
C PHE A 79 -2.88 -3.08 2.86
N LEU A 80 -3.19 -3.46 1.61
CA LEU A 80 -4.55 -3.77 1.20
C LEU A 80 -5.10 -5.08 1.80
N GLN A 81 -4.22 -5.89 2.37
CA GLN A 81 -4.51 -7.23 2.90
C GLN A 81 -4.09 -7.42 4.37
N HIS A 82 -3.05 -6.70 4.86
CA HIS A 82 -2.50 -6.81 6.23
C HIS A 82 -2.17 -5.43 6.85
N ASP A 83 -2.00 -5.36 8.18
CA ASP A 83 -1.73 -4.10 8.91
C ASP A 83 -0.25 -3.69 8.78
N TYR A 84 0.09 -3.09 7.65
CA TYR A 84 1.44 -2.62 7.35
C TYR A 84 1.63 -1.13 7.70
N PRO A 85 2.72 -0.73 8.39
CA PRO A 85 2.98 0.68 8.68
C PRO A 85 3.32 1.46 7.39
N LEU A 86 2.44 2.37 6.97
CA LEU A 86 2.66 3.25 5.82
C LEU A 86 3.14 4.64 6.24
N THR A 87 4.23 5.10 5.63
CA THR A 87 4.68 6.50 5.69
C THR A 87 3.76 7.33 4.79
N THR A 88 2.59 7.72 5.30
CA THR A 88 1.54 8.54 4.65
C THR A 88 0.66 9.16 5.76
N PRO A 89 -0.25 10.14 5.51
CA PRO A 89 -1.05 10.71 6.60
C PRO A 89 -2.03 9.69 7.17
N HIS A 90 -2.15 9.63 8.50
CA HIS A 90 -3.04 8.69 9.20
C HIS A 90 -4.50 8.76 8.72
N ASN A 91 -5.01 9.96 8.43
CA ASN A 91 -6.35 10.11 7.87
C ASN A 91 -6.52 9.32 6.56
N LEU A 92 -5.52 9.34 5.68
CA LEU A 92 -5.56 8.62 4.41
C LEU A 92 -5.52 7.09 4.61
N ILE A 93 -4.78 6.63 5.61
CA ILE A 93 -4.75 5.22 6.05
C ILE A 93 -6.15 4.80 6.52
N ASP A 94 -6.77 5.58 7.40
CA ASP A 94 -8.09 5.28 7.98
C ASP A 94 -9.20 5.27 6.92
N LEU A 95 -9.19 6.26 6.02
CA LEU A 95 -10.10 6.32 4.88
C LEU A 95 -9.95 5.08 3.98
N SER A 96 -8.70 4.68 3.69
CA SER A 96 -8.40 3.52 2.84
C SER A 96 -8.86 2.20 3.48
N LYS A 97 -8.53 1.97 4.75
CA LYS A 97 -8.98 0.77 5.49
C LYS A 97 -10.50 0.67 5.51
N THR A 98 -11.17 1.79 5.80
CA THR A 98 -12.64 1.85 5.86
C THR A 98 -13.27 1.57 4.49
N ALA A 99 -12.73 2.16 3.42
CA ALA A 99 -13.21 1.90 2.05
C ALA A 99 -13.12 0.41 1.70
N ILE A 100 -11.97 -0.20 1.96
CA ILE A 100 -11.70 -1.62 1.68
C ILE A 100 -12.63 -2.52 2.51
N GLN A 101 -12.82 -2.22 3.79
CA GLN A 101 -13.72 -2.99 4.66
C GLN A 101 -15.15 -2.98 4.12
N TYR A 102 -15.68 -1.82 3.75
CA TYR A 102 -17.01 -1.75 3.14
C TYR A 102 -17.08 -2.47 1.79
N ASP A 103 -16.01 -2.42 0.98
CA ASP A 103 -15.97 -3.12 -0.31
C ASP A 103 -16.00 -4.64 -0.13
N LYS A 104 -15.23 -5.17 0.83
CA LYS A 104 -15.20 -6.60 1.22
C LYS A 104 -16.56 -7.07 1.75
N LEU A 105 -17.27 -6.22 2.49
CA LEU A 105 -18.62 -6.51 3.00
C LEU A 105 -19.73 -6.34 1.93
N GLY A 106 -19.38 -6.05 0.67
CA GLY A 106 -20.35 -5.84 -0.41
C GLY A 106 -21.13 -4.53 -0.33
N GLN A 107 -20.78 -3.62 0.59
CA GLN A 107 -21.45 -2.34 0.80
C GLN A 107 -20.92 -1.28 -0.18
N LYS A 108 -21.14 -1.48 -1.48
CA LYS A 108 -20.53 -0.71 -2.58
C LYS A 108 -20.76 0.81 -2.50
N GLU A 109 -21.95 1.25 -2.09
CA GLU A 109 -22.24 2.70 -1.99
C GLU A 109 -21.42 3.37 -0.88
N LYS A 110 -21.28 2.70 0.28
CA LYS A 110 -20.46 3.20 1.39
C LYS A 110 -18.98 3.18 1.02
N ALA A 111 -18.51 2.08 0.43
CA ALA A 111 -17.14 1.99 -0.06
C ALA A 111 -16.83 3.13 -1.04
N GLY A 112 -17.73 3.38 -2.00
CA GLY A 112 -17.60 4.47 -2.97
C GLY A 112 -17.51 5.86 -2.34
N LYS A 113 -18.23 6.13 -1.25
CA LYS A 113 -18.10 7.39 -0.49
C LYS A 113 -16.70 7.56 0.09
N PHE A 114 -16.14 6.51 0.71
CA PHE A 114 -14.77 6.58 1.24
C PHE A 114 -13.70 6.65 0.16
N TYR A 115 -13.87 5.95 -0.97
CA TYR A 115 -12.95 6.11 -2.12
C TYR A 115 -12.96 7.54 -2.67
N LYS A 116 -14.11 8.22 -2.71
CA LYS A 116 -14.17 9.65 -3.06
C LYS A 116 -13.41 10.51 -2.05
N ASN A 117 -13.56 10.25 -0.75
CA ASN A 117 -12.83 10.99 0.27
C ASN A 117 -11.31 10.81 0.16
N ILE A 118 -10.82 9.64 -0.26
CA ILE A 118 -9.38 9.40 -0.54
C ILE A 118 -8.90 10.30 -1.69
N VAL A 119 -9.69 10.38 -2.77
CA VAL A 119 -9.39 11.27 -3.90
C VAL A 119 -9.42 12.74 -3.47
N ASP A 120 -10.45 13.15 -2.73
CA ASP A 120 -10.59 14.52 -2.24
C ASP A 120 -9.44 14.91 -1.31
N PHE A 121 -9.00 13.99 -0.45
CA PHE A 121 -7.82 14.17 0.39
C PHE A 121 -6.57 14.41 -0.46
N TYR A 122 -6.32 13.55 -1.44
CA TYR A 122 -5.13 13.63 -2.29
C TYR A 122 -5.09 14.95 -3.09
N LEU A 123 -6.22 15.43 -3.57
CA LEU A 123 -6.29 16.66 -4.37
C LEU A 123 -6.22 17.92 -3.49
N ASN A 124 -6.89 17.94 -2.34
CA ASN A 124 -7.14 19.17 -1.60
C ASN A 124 -6.35 19.29 -0.28
N GLU A 125 -6.04 18.17 0.38
CA GLU A 125 -5.39 18.15 1.70
C GLU A 125 -3.90 17.86 1.61
N ARG A 126 -3.50 16.93 0.73
CA ARG A 126 -2.09 16.56 0.48
C ARG A 126 -1.16 17.76 0.32
N PRO A 127 -1.46 18.81 -0.49
CA PRO A 127 -0.53 19.94 -0.66
C PRO A 127 -0.21 20.70 0.63
N LYS A 128 -1.11 20.67 1.63
CA LYS A 128 -0.88 21.28 2.93
C LYS A 128 -0.02 20.39 3.82
N GLN A 129 -0.20 19.07 3.74
CA GLN A 129 0.57 18.10 4.52
C GLN A 129 2.02 18.00 4.08
N LEU A 130 2.31 18.30 2.80
CA LEU A 130 3.67 18.32 2.26
C LEU A 130 4.50 19.54 2.68
N LYS A 131 3.88 20.53 3.32
CA LYS A 131 4.62 21.70 3.79
C LYS A 131 5.47 21.31 5.00
N GLY A 132 6.78 21.58 4.91
CA GLY A 132 7.70 21.44 6.04
C GLY A 132 8.48 20.13 6.11
N PHE A 133 8.44 19.30 5.06
CA PHE A 133 9.41 18.21 4.94
C PHE A 133 10.82 18.77 4.74
N SER A 134 11.72 18.48 5.68
CA SER A 134 13.16 18.73 5.55
C SER A 134 13.93 17.52 5.02
N ASP A 135 13.33 16.33 5.10
CA ASP A 135 13.88 15.06 4.63
C ASP A 135 13.19 14.68 3.31
N MET A 136 13.95 14.70 2.22
CA MET A 136 13.45 14.39 0.88
C MET A 136 13.08 12.91 0.70
N ASN A 137 13.74 11.98 1.38
CA ASN A 137 13.41 10.56 1.28
C ASN A 137 12.05 10.30 1.92
N ARG A 138 11.82 10.90 3.09
CA ARG A 138 10.52 10.82 3.77
C ARG A 138 9.41 11.50 2.97
N TYR A 139 9.72 12.60 2.28
CA TYR A 139 8.80 13.27 1.37
C TYR A 139 8.40 12.37 0.19
N LEU A 140 9.38 11.75 -0.48
CA LEU A 140 9.13 10.89 -1.63
C LEU A 140 8.29 9.67 -1.24
N GLN A 141 8.62 9.00 -0.13
CA GLN A 141 7.82 7.90 0.41
C GLN A 141 6.38 8.33 0.67
N TYR A 142 6.19 9.50 1.28
CA TYR A 142 4.88 10.04 1.58
C TYR A 142 4.04 10.27 0.32
N GLU A 143 4.63 10.90 -0.70
CA GLU A 143 3.95 11.20 -1.96
C GLU A 143 3.63 9.94 -2.76
N VAL A 144 4.61 9.05 -2.93
CA VAL A 144 4.44 7.78 -3.67
C VAL A 144 3.34 6.93 -3.03
N ASN A 145 3.37 6.78 -1.70
CA ASN A 145 2.34 6.01 -0.99
C ASN A 145 0.95 6.63 -1.14
N SER A 146 0.85 7.96 -1.00
CA SER A 146 -0.41 8.67 -1.17
C SER A 146 -0.96 8.51 -2.59
N ALA A 147 -0.08 8.55 -3.61
CA ALA A 147 -0.45 8.42 -5.01
C ALA A 147 -0.93 7.01 -5.35
N ILE A 148 -0.29 5.96 -4.80
CA ILE A 148 -0.72 4.58 -4.99
C ILE A 148 -2.11 4.36 -4.37
N LEU A 149 -2.35 4.81 -3.13
CA LEU A 149 -3.68 4.72 -2.50
C LEU A 149 -4.75 5.48 -3.31
N CYS A 150 -4.41 6.66 -3.81
CA CYS A 150 -5.30 7.45 -4.67
C CYS A 150 -5.59 6.75 -6.00
N SER A 151 -4.58 6.12 -6.62
CA SER A 151 -4.73 5.32 -7.83
C SER A 151 -5.73 4.17 -7.62
N TYR A 152 -5.64 3.45 -6.49
CA TYR A 152 -6.61 2.40 -6.16
C TYR A 152 -8.02 2.95 -5.97
N ALA A 153 -8.15 4.12 -5.33
CA ALA A 153 -9.45 4.76 -5.17
C ALA A 153 -10.08 5.13 -6.53
N TYR A 154 -9.31 5.74 -7.44
CA TYR A 154 -9.77 6.03 -8.79
C TYR A 154 -10.19 4.77 -9.56
N GLU A 155 -9.39 3.70 -9.49
CA GLU A 155 -9.70 2.42 -10.12
C GLU A 155 -11.03 1.84 -9.59
N LYS A 156 -11.25 1.86 -8.27
CA LYS A 156 -12.49 1.41 -7.63
C LYS A 156 -13.69 2.28 -7.99
N LEU A 157 -13.46 3.56 -8.26
CA LEU A 157 -14.45 4.50 -8.81
C LEU A 157 -14.63 4.38 -10.33
N LYS A 158 -13.96 3.41 -10.98
CA LYS A 158 -13.97 3.16 -12.44
C LYS A 158 -13.37 4.27 -13.28
N ASP A 159 -12.53 5.11 -12.69
CA ASP A 159 -11.81 6.19 -13.36
C ASP A 159 -10.36 5.76 -13.64
N LYS A 160 -10.21 4.89 -14.65
CA LYS A 160 -8.89 4.37 -15.03
C LYS A 160 -7.94 5.44 -15.55
N GLU A 161 -8.46 6.55 -16.08
CA GLU A 161 -7.62 7.63 -16.59
C GLU A 161 -6.87 8.32 -15.48
N ASN A 162 -7.58 8.75 -14.45
CA ASN A 162 -6.95 9.39 -13.30
C ASN A 162 -6.13 8.39 -12.47
N ALA A 163 -6.54 7.11 -12.42
CA ALA A 163 -5.75 6.05 -11.78
C ALA A 163 -4.35 5.88 -12.40
N ILE A 164 -4.24 6.02 -13.73
CA ILE A 164 -2.98 5.98 -14.47
C ILE A 164 -2.21 7.29 -14.29
N MET A 165 -2.87 8.42 -14.51
CA MET A 165 -2.25 9.76 -14.49
C MET A 165 -1.55 10.05 -13.16
N ILE A 166 -2.13 9.62 -12.03
CA ILE A 166 -1.59 9.89 -10.71
C ILE A 166 -0.26 9.18 -10.43
N LEU A 167 0.03 8.08 -11.12
CA LEU A 167 1.25 7.30 -10.95
C LEU A 167 2.40 7.80 -11.83
N GLN A 168 2.10 8.41 -12.99
CA GLN A 168 3.10 8.82 -13.99
C GLN A 168 4.28 9.61 -13.43
N PRO A 169 4.11 10.57 -12.49
CA PRO A 169 5.24 11.36 -11.98
C PRO A 169 6.32 10.54 -11.28
N PHE A 170 5.99 9.33 -10.82
CA PHE A 170 6.86 8.52 -9.96
C PHE A 170 7.57 7.37 -10.70
N LEU A 171 7.23 7.12 -11.98
CA LEU A 171 7.74 5.97 -12.72
C LEU A 171 9.16 6.16 -13.27
N ALA A 172 9.63 7.40 -13.38
CA ALA A 172 10.98 7.75 -13.82
C ALA A 172 11.97 7.91 -12.65
N ASN A 173 11.56 7.59 -11.42
CA ASN A 173 12.45 7.66 -10.28
C ASN A 173 13.38 6.44 -10.30
N VAL A 174 14.68 6.66 -10.03
CA VAL A 174 15.70 5.59 -10.01
C VAL A 174 15.37 4.49 -8.99
N GLU A 175 14.69 4.86 -7.90
CA GLU A 175 14.24 3.96 -6.84
C GLU A 175 12.99 3.17 -7.23
N ALA A 176 12.29 3.59 -8.30
CA ALA A 176 11.16 2.85 -8.86
C ALA A 176 11.61 1.77 -9.85
N TRP A 177 12.90 1.64 -10.15
CA TRP A 177 13.40 0.62 -11.08
C TRP A 177 12.90 -0.78 -10.72
N ASN A 178 12.25 -1.45 -11.66
CA ASN A 178 11.74 -2.81 -11.51
C ASN A 178 10.80 -2.98 -10.31
N SER A 179 10.04 -1.93 -9.99
CA SER A 179 9.19 -1.91 -8.81
C SER A 179 7.72 -2.21 -9.10
N LYS A 180 6.98 -2.61 -8.06
CA LYS A 180 5.52 -2.84 -8.12
C LYS A 180 4.69 -1.64 -8.59
N ILE A 181 5.21 -0.41 -8.55
CA ILE A 181 4.50 0.74 -9.12
C ILE A 181 4.43 0.68 -10.65
N HIS A 182 5.46 0.13 -11.31
CA HIS A 182 5.45 -0.12 -12.74
C HIS A 182 4.47 -1.24 -13.08
N ASP A 183 4.46 -2.33 -12.31
CA ASP A 183 3.49 -3.42 -12.47
C ASP A 183 2.06 -2.86 -12.44
N ARG A 184 1.71 -2.12 -11.39
CA ARG A 184 0.39 -1.49 -11.24
C ARG A 184 0.05 -0.57 -12.42
N TYR A 185 1.00 0.26 -12.84
CA TYR A 185 0.81 1.16 -13.97
C TYR A 185 0.48 0.37 -15.26
N ILE A 186 1.23 -0.70 -15.53
CA ILE A 186 1.02 -1.55 -16.70
C ILE A 186 -0.29 -2.33 -16.61
N GLU A 187 -0.67 -2.85 -15.45
CA GLU A 187 -1.98 -3.50 -15.22
C GLU A 187 -3.14 -2.54 -15.51
N LEU A 188 -3.05 -1.29 -15.05
CA LEU A 188 -4.05 -0.25 -15.35
C LEU A 188 -4.10 0.06 -16.84
N CYS A 189 -2.93 0.14 -17.50
CA CYS A 189 -2.83 0.32 -18.95
C CYS A 189 -3.44 -0.87 -19.72
N ILE A 190 -3.19 -2.12 -19.30
CA ILE A 190 -3.83 -3.31 -19.88
C ILE A 190 -5.34 -3.22 -19.70
N GLY A 191 -5.79 -2.86 -18.50
CA GLY A 191 -7.21 -2.69 -18.19
C GLY A 191 -7.88 -1.58 -18.99
N LYS A 192 -7.18 -0.52 -19.40
CA LYS A 192 -7.72 0.61 -20.18
C LYS A 192 -7.62 0.40 -21.69
N PHE A 193 -6.48 -0.11 -22.16
CA PHE A 193 -6.11 -0.13 -23.58
C PHE A 193 -6.14 -1.53 -24.22
N GLY A 194 -6.17 -2.58 -23.41
CA GLY A 194 -6.07 -3.97 -23.84
C GLY A 194 -4.61 -4.44 -23.98
N ILE A 195 -4.40 -5.74 -23.75
CA ILE A 195 -3.07 -6.35 -23.68
C ILE A 195 -2.28 -6.19 -24.99
N ASP A 196 -2.91 -6.33 -26.16
CA ASP A 196 -2.21 -6.24 -27.45
C ASP A 196 -1.66 -4.84 -27.73
N LYS A 197 -2.38 -3.80 -27.31
CA LYS A 197 -1.93 -2.42 -27.45
C LYS A 197 -0.77 -2.13 -26.50
N VAL A 198 -0.84 -2.63 -25.28
CA VAL A 198 0.26 -2.53 -24.31
C VAL A 198 1.50 -3.27 -24.79
N ARG A 199 1.35 -4.49 -25.31
CA ARG A 199 2.45 -5.26 -25.89
C ARG A 199 3.13 -4.51 -27.04
N THR A 200 2.34 -3.87 -27.91
CA THR A 200 2.86 -3.07 -29.03
C THR A 200 3.63 -1.84 -28.54
N GLU A 201 3.10 -1.13 -27.55
CA GLU A 201 3.76 0.02 -26.94
C GLU A 201 5.11 -0.39 -26.33
N LEU A 202 5.12 -1.41 -25.47
CA LEU A 202 6.34 -1.89 -24.81
C LEU A 202 7.41 -2.37 -25.80
N ASN A 203 7.00 -2.96 -26.92
CA ASN A 203 7.91 -3.42 -27.98
C ASN A 203 8.48 -2.30 -28.87
N SER A 204 8.02 -1.07 -28.72
CA SER A 204 8.44 0.05 -29.57
C SER A 204 8.87 1.30 -28.79
N CYS A 205 8.67 1.32 -27.47
CA CYS A 205 8.96 2.46 -26.60
C CYS A 205 10.44 2.87 -26.61
N GLY A 206 11.39 1.98 -26.91
CA GLY A 206 12.81 2.34 -27.00
C GLY A 206 13.10 3.42 -28.05
N LYS A 207 12.22 3.63 -29.04
CA LYS A 207 12.33 4.73 -30.02
C LYS A 207 12.19 6.12 -29.39
N THR A 208 11.65 6.18 -28.18
CA THR A 208 11.40 7.41 -27.42
C THR A 208 12.49 7.69 -26.38
N VAL A 209 13.56 6.89 -26.37
CA VAL A 209 14.65 7.03 -25.41
C VAL A 209 15.23 8.44 -25.42
N GLN A 210 15.34 9.04 -24.23
CA GLN A 210 15.87 10.38 -24.05
C GLN A 210 16.48 10.53 -22.66
N LEU A 211 17.45 11.44 -22.52
CA LEU A 211 17.99 11.82 -21.22
C LEU A 211 17.05 12.82 -20.55
N LYS A 212 16.46 12.45 -19.42
CA LYS A 212 15.64 13.33 -18.60
C LYS A 212 16.52 14.08 -17.61
N LYS A 213 16.64 15.39 -17.80
CA LYS A 213 17.31 16.26 -16.84
C LYS A 213 16.41 16.45 -15.63
N GLN A 214 16.88 16.03 -14.47
CA GLN A 214 16.16 16.17 -13.21
C GLN A 214 16.82 17.24 -12.33
N ASN A 215 16.02 17.85 -11.47
CA ASN A 215 16.53 18.74 -10.42
C ASN A 215 16.92 17.89 -9.21
N ALA A 216 17.99 18.27 -8.51
CA ALA A 216 18.41 17.60 -7.28
C ALA A 216 17.23 17.46 -6.28
N PRO A 217 17.10 16.32 -5.58
CA PRO A 217 18.10 15.26 -5.41
C PRO A 217 18.07 14.15 -6.47
N GLU A 218 17.11 14.19 -7.41
CA GLU A 218 17.02 13.14 -8.42
C GLU A 218 18.14 13.28 -9.47
N MET A 219 18.69 12.15 -9.89
CA MET A 219 19.82 12.08 -10.82
C MET A 219 19.33 12.07 -12.27
N GLU A 220 20.08 12.65 -13.20
CA GLU A 220 19.73 12.53 -14.63
C GLU A 220 19.65 11.05 -15.02
N ASP A 221 18.54 10.67 -15.65
CA ASP A 221 18.22 9.29 -15.98
C ASP A 221 17.80 9.18 -17.44
N TRP A 222 18.17 8.09 -18.10
CA TRP A 222 17.63 7.76 -19.42
C TRP A 222 16.23 7.20 -19.24
N VAL A 223 15.27 7.75 -19.96
CA VAL A 223 13.87 7.34 -19.86
C VAL A 223 13.34 6.96 -21.24
N VAL A 224 12.33 6.10 -21.25
CA VAL A 224 11.44 5.88 -22.40
C VAL A 224 10.03 6.29 -22.05
N ASN A 225 9.24 6.66 -23.07
CA ASN A 225 7.83 6.95 -22.93
C ASN A 225 7.00 5.67 -23.17
N VAL A 226 6.14 5.35 -22.21
CA VAL A 226 5.13 4.30 -22.32
C VAL A 226 3.79 4.94 -21.97
N PHE A 227 2.88 5.05 -22.93
CA PHE A 227 1.57 5.69 -22.77
C PHE A 227 1.62 7.06 -22.06
N GLY A 228 2.59 7.89 -22.42
CA GLY A 228 2.74 9.24 -21.85
C GLY A 228 3.44 9.31 -20.50
N ALA A 229 3.85 8.18 -19.91
CA ALA A 229 4.67 8.15 -18.72
C ALA A 229 6.14 7.91 -19.07
N ASP A 230 7.04 8.64 -18.41
CA ASP A 230 8.47 8.37 -18.49
C ASP A 230 8.80 7.21 -17.54
N ILE A 231 9.48 6.18 -18.06
CA ILE A 231 9.99 5.04 -17.29
C ILE A 231 11.51 5.03 -17.40
N GLY A 232 12.19 4.98 -16.26
CA GLY A 232 13.66 4.90 -16.20
C GLY A 232 14.17 3.63 -16.87
N VAL A 233 15.17 3.76 -17.74
CA VAL A 233 15.90 2.68 -18.42
C VAL A 233 17.40 2.69 -18.11
N GLY A 234 17.94 3.65 -17.35
CA GLY A 234 19.28 3.54 -16.76
C GLY A 234 20.00 4.86 -16.52
N ASN A 235 20.79 4.91 -15.45
CA ASN A 235 21.40 6.15 -14.96
C ASN A 235 22.48 6.73 -15.89
N SER A 236 22.56 8.06 -15.96
CA SER A 236 23.50 8.83 -16.81
C SER A 236 24.99 8.69 -16.46
N PHE A 237 25.33 8.23 -15.24
CA PHE A 237 26.72 8.19 -14.74
C PHE A 237 27.65 7.23 -15.51
N ASN A 238 27.10 6.30 -16.28
CA ASN A 238 27.90 5.35 -17.07
C ASN A 238 28.31 5.87 -18.47
N SER A 239 28.09 7.16 -18.77
CA SER A 239 28.60 7.88 -19.96
C SER A 239 28.21 7.36 -21.35
N GLU A 240 27.49 6.23 -21.45
CA GLU A 240 26.99 5.72 -22.72
C GLU A 240 25.63 6.33 -23.04
N VAL A 241 25.53 6.93 -24.22
CA VAL A 241 24.25 7.26 -24.83
C VAL A 241 23.48 5.97 -25.01
N ILE A 242 22.31 5.84 -24.36
CA ILE A 242 21.48 4.65 -24.52
C ILE A 242 20.81 4.70 -25.90
N SER A 243 21.17 3.74 -26.75
CA SER A 243 20.52 3.57 -28.06
C SER A 243 19.12 2.98 -27.92
N SER A 244 18.25 3.23 -28.90
CA SER A 244 16.89 2.65 -28.93
C SER A 244 16.88 1.12 -28.79
N PRO A 245 17.72 0.33 -29.48
CA PRO A 245 17.77 -1.12 -29.28
C PRO A 245 18.21 -1.54 -27.87
N ARG A 246 19.09 -0.76 -27.23
CA ARG A 246 19.51 -1.00 -25.85
C ARG A 246 18.37 -0.72 -24.88
N ALA A 247 17.64 0.39 -25.08
CA ALA A 247 16.45 0.72 -24.29
C ALA A 247 15.36 -0.35 -24.42
N ASP A 248 15.08 -0.84 -25.63
CA ASP A 248 14.13 -1.94 -25.84
C ASP A 248 14.55 -3.23 -25.11
N SER A 249 15.85 -3.51 -25.04
CA SER A 249 16.37 -4.67 -24.33
C SER A 249 16.20 -4.52 -22.82
N LEU A 250 16.49 -3.34 -22.28
CA LEU A 250 16.36 -3.02 -20.85
C LEU A 250 14.90 -3.08 -20.39
N ILE A 251 13.95 -2.58 -21.19
CA ILE A 251 12.52 -2.70 -20.89
C ILE A 251 12.07 -4.16 -20.82
N LYS A 252 12.59 -5.03 -21.70
CA LYS A 252 12.28 -6.47 -21.69
C LYS A 252 12.86 -7.22 -20.49
N GLU A 253 13.87 -6.65 -19.84
CA GLU A 253 14.45 -7.18 -18.60
C GLU A 253 13.63 -6.80 -17.36
N MET A 254 12.72 -5.81 -17.47
CA MET A 254 11.86 -5.39 -16.35
C MET A 254 10.73 -6.39 -16.11
N ASP A 255 10.39 -6.62 -14.83
CA ASP A 255 9.40 -7.61 -14.41
C ASP A 255 8.00 -7.31 -14.95
N PHE A 256 7.60 -6.04 -15.01
CA PHE A 256 6.30 -5.65 -15.57
C PHE A 256 6.14 -6.06 -17.04
N TYR A 257 7.24 -6.27 -17.79
CA TYR A 257 7.15 -6.69 -19.20
C TYR A 257 6.47 -8.06 -19.33
N LYS A 258 6.64 -8.93 -18.32
CA LYS A 258 6.00 -10.25 -18.26
C LYS A 258 4.48 -10.18 -18.20
N LEU A 259 3.91 -9.06 -17.73
CA LEU A 259 2.46 -8.85 -17.67
C LEU A 259 1.82 -8.69 -19.06
N ALA A 260 2.61 -8.37 -20.08
CA ALA A 260 2.16 -8.14 -21.46
C ALA A 260 2.59 -9.24 -22.44
N GLN A 261 3.20 -10.34 -21.96
CA GLN A 261 3.51 -11.53 -22.77
C GLN A 261 2.26 -12.37 -22.97
#